data_AF-A0A2Z3GFU1-F1
#
_entry.id   AF-A0A2Z3GFU1-F1
#
_cell.length_a   1.000
_cell.length_b   1.000
_cell.length_c   1.000
_cell.angle_alpha   90.00
_cell.angle_beta   90.00
_cell.angle_gamma   90.00
#
_symmetry.space_group_name_H-M   'P 1'
#
loop_
_entity.id
_entity.type
_entity.pdbx_description
1 polymer ?
#
loop_
_entity_poly.entity_id
_entity_poly.type
_entity_poly.pdbx_seq_one_letter_code
_entity_poly.pdbx_strand_id
1 'polypeptide(L)' 'MSRETILAAINALPADVNASELEETLERLVFMAKVEEGIRQSEQDETISQEALLKLVQTREK' A
#
# COMPACT_ATOMS: atom_id res chain seq x y z
N MET A 1 -11.44 1.31 -7.94
CA MET A 1 -12.42 1.70 -6.91
C MET A 1 -13.23 2.90 -7.41
N SER A 2 -14.53 2.96 -7.09
CA SER A 2 -15.36 4.14 -7.38
C SER A 2 -15.45 5.07 -6.15
N ARG A 3 -15.85 6.33 -6.38
CA ARG A 3 -16.05 7.32 -5.32
C ARG A 3 -17.08 6.85 -4.28
N GLU A 4 -18.11 6.15 -4.74
CA GLU A 4 -19.19 5.62 -3.90
C GLU A 4 -18.66 4.55 -2.93
N THR A 5 -17.74 3.69 -3.39
CA THR A 5 -17.10 2.68 -2.53
C THR A 5 -16.28 3.34 -1.41
N ILE A 6 -15.56 4.42 -1.71
CA ILE A 6 -14.75 5.14 -0.73
C ILE A 6 -15.64 5.80 0.32
N LEU A 7 -16.73 6.46 -0.10
CA LEU A 7 -17.67 7.10 0.82
C LEU A 7 -18.40 6.09 1.71
N ALA A 8 -18.76 4.93 1.17
CA ALA A 8 -19.37 3.86 1.94
C ALA A 8 -18.42 3.33 3.04
N ALA A 9 -17.13 3.19 2.73
CA ALA A 9 -16.13 2.78 3.70
C ALA A 9 -15.90 3.83 4.81
N ILE A 10 -15.82 5.11 4.44
CA ILE A 10 -15.68 6.22 5.41
C ILE A 10 -16.90 6.28 6.35
N ASN A 11 -18.11 6.17 5.79
CA ASN A 11 -19.34 6.22 6.59
C ASN A 11 -19.55 4.99 7.48
N ALA A 12 -18.82 3.90 7.24
CA ALA A 12 -18.87 2.69 8.07
C ALA A 12 -17.89 2.74 9.26
N LEU A 13 -17.05 3.78 9.35
CA LEU A 13 -16.14 3.94 10.48
C LEU A 13 -16.93 4.23 11.77
N PRO A 14 -16.56 3.60 12.90
CA PRO A 14 -17.16 3.91 14.20
C PRO A 14 -16.96 5.39 14.57
N ALA A 15 -17.98 6.00 15.17
CA ALA A 15 -18.00 7.43 15.49
C ALA A 15 -17.00 7.85 16.58
N ASP A 16 -16.46 6.88 17.31
CA ASP A 16 -15.45 7.02 18.36
C ASP A 16 -14.01 6.88 17.85
N VAL A 17 -13.80 6.49 16.59
CA VAL A 17 -12.47 6.47 15.98
C VAL A 17 -11.96 7.90 15.87
N ASN A 18 -10.89 8.20 16.60
CA ASN A 18 -10.22 9.49 16.48
C ASN A 18 -9.27 9.50 15.27
N ALA A 19 -8.88 10.70 14.83
CA ALA A 19 -8.05 10.87 13.65
C ALA A 19 -6.70 10.12 13.73
N SER A 20 -6.11 10.00 14.92
CA SER A 20 -4.84 9.31 15.13
C SER A 20 -4.98 7.79 14.97
N GLU A 21 -6.03 7.20 15.52
CA GLU A 21 -6.33 5.77 15.38
C GLU A 21 -6.66 5.41 13.93
N LEU A 22 -7.36 6.31 13.23
CA LEU A 22 -7.65 6.14 11.81
C LEU A 22 -6.37 6.16 10.98
N GLU A 23 -5.48 7.13 11.20
CA GLU A 23 -4.20 7.23 10.48
C GLU A 23 -3.35 5.98 10.68
N GLU A 24 -3.16 5.54 11.93
CA GLU A 24 -2.40 4.32 12.23
C GLU A 24 -3.02 3.07 11.57
N THR A 25 -4.35 2.97 11.59
CA THR A 25 -5.06 1.86 10.95
C THR A 25 -4.88 1.89 9.43
N LEU A 26 -4.96 3.06 8.81
CA LEU A 26 -4.74 3.23 7.38
C LEU A 26 -3.30 2.89 6.97
N GLU A 27 -2.30 3.32 7.75
CA GLU A 27 -0.90 2.96 7.52
C GLU A 27 -0.69 1.45 7.55
N ARG A 28 -1.27 0.77 8.55
CA ARG A 28 -1.22 -0.70 8.66
C ARG A 28 -1.89 -1.39 7.48
N LEU A 29 -3.07 -0.93 7.06
CA LEU A 29 -3.77 -1.48 5.90
C LEU A 29 -2.99 -1.29 4.61
N VAL A 30 -2.40 -0.11 4.40
CA VAL A 30 -1.54 0.17 3.24
C VAL A 30 -0.29 -0.72 3.26
N PHE A 31 0.32 -0.92 4.43
CA PHE A 31 1.44 -1.83 4.59
C PHE A 31 1.06 -3.27 4.23
N MET A 32 -0.06 -3.78 4.76
CA MET A 32 -0.55 -5.12 4.43
C MET A 32 -0.81 -5.29 2.94
N ALA A 33 -1.50 -4.33 2.31
CA ALA A 33 -1.77 -4.39 0.87
C ALA A 33 -0.47 -4.42 0.04
N LYS A 34 0.58 -3.71 0.45
CA LYS A 34 1.90 -3.77 -0.21
C LYS A 34 2.59 -5.11 -0.03
N VAL A 35 2.48 -5.73 1.15
CA VAL A 35 3.05 -7.06 1.42
C VAL A 35 2.35 -8.12 0.57
N GLU A 36 1.01 -8.11 0.54
CA GLU A 36 0.21 -9.04 -0.28
C GLU A 36 0.56 -8.91 -1.77
N GLU A 37 0.66 -7.68 -2.27
CA GLU A 37 1.07 -7.42 -3.64
C GLU A 37 2.50 -7.90 -3.92
N GLY A 38 3.44 -7.70 -2.98
CA GLY A 38 4.80 -8.23 -3.11
C GLY A 38 4.86 -9.76 -3.17
N ILE A 39 4.01 -10.45 -2.41
CA ILE A 39 3.87 -11.91 -2.47
C ILE A 39 3.35 -12.31 -3.85
N ARG A 40 2.26 -11.69 -4.33
CA ARG A 40 1.69 -11.96 -5.65
C ARG A 40 2.74 -11.76 -6.77
N GLN A 41 3.50 -10.68 -6.72
CA GLN A 41 4.58 -10.40 -7.68
C GLN A 41 5.68 -11.46 -7.61
N SER A 42 6.03 -11.92 -6.41
CA SER A 42 7.00 -13.00 -6.23
C SER A 42 6.53 -14.33 -6.82
N GLU A 43 5.25 -14.67 -6.69
CA GLU A 43 4.67 -15.89 -7.26
C GLU A 43 4.58 -15.85 -8.79
N GLN A 44 4.61 -14.65 -9.38
CA GLN A 44 4.50 -14.44 -10.83
C GLN A 44 5.84 -14.08 -11.49
N ASP A 45 6.97 -14.22 -10.77
CA ASP A 45 8.30 -13.83 -11.23
C ASP A 45 8.40 -12.34 -11.66
N GLU A 46 7.54 -11.47 -11.11
CA GLU A 46 7.55 -10.01 -11.35
C GLU A 46 8.54 -9.26 -10.44
N THR A 47 9.42 -9.99 -9.76
CA THR A 47 10.46 -9.40 -8.88
C THR A 47 11.70 -9.00 -9.68
N ILE A 48 12.44 -8.01 -9.17
CA ILE A 48 13.74 -7.62 -9.74
C ILE A 48 14.88 -8.04 -8.82
N SER A 49 16.04 -8.34 -9.42
CA SER A 49 17.26 -8.61 -8.65
C SER A 49 17.75 -7.34 -7.93
N GLN A 50 18.52 -7.54 -6.85
CA GLN A 50 19.16 -6.45 -6.11
C GLN A 50 20.04 -5.57 -7.03
N GLU A 51 20.76 -6.18 -7.97
CA GLU A 51 21.59 -5.45 -8.94
C GLU A 51 20.74 -4.55 -9.85
N ALA A 52 19.62 -5.06 -10.36
CA ALA A 52 18.69 -4.29 -11.19
C ALA A 52 18.07 -3.12 -10.40
N LEU A 53 17.71 -3.36 -9.14
CA LEU A 53 17.20 -2.31 -8.24
C LEU A 53 18.20 -1.18 -8.06
N LEU A 54 19.48 -1.49 -7.78
CA LEU A 54 20.52 -0.47 -7.58
C LEU A 54 20.72 0.41 -8.83
N LYS A 55 20.72 -0.19 -10.02
CA LYS A 55 20.80 0.55 -11.30
C LYS A 55 19.59 1.47 -11.49
N LEU A 56 18.39 1.00 -11.13
CA LEU A 56 17.16 1.77 -11.25
C LEU A 56 17.17 3.01 -10.34
N VAL A 57 17.60 2.86 -9.08
CA VAL A 57 17.69 3.97 -8.12
C VAL A 57 18.70 5.02 -8.58
N GLN A 58 19.90 4.60 -8.99
CA GLN A 58 20.94 5.51 -9.49
C GLN A 58 20.54 6.31 -10.74
N THR A 59 19.62 5.78 -11.55
CA THR A 59 19.14 6.46 -12.76
C THR A 59 18.10 7.55 -12.44
N ARG A 60 17.39 7.44 -11.31
CA ARG A 60 16.36 8.42 -10.89
C ARG A 60 16.94 9.62 -10.13
N GLU A 61 18.18 9.53 -9.67
CA GLU A 61 18.89 10.62 -8.98
C GLU A 61 19.67 11.55 -9.94
N LYS A 62 19.59 11.32 -11.26
CA LYS A 62 20.19 12.16 -12.32
C LYS A 62 19.12 12.94 -13.07
#